data_AF-R6L1T5-F1
#
_entry.id   AF-R6L1T5-F1
#
_cell.length_a   1.000
_cell.length_b   1.000
_cell.length_c   1.000
_cell.angle_alpha   90.00
_cell.angle_beta   90.00
_cell.angle_gamma   90.00
#
_symmetry.space_group_name_H-M   'P 1'
#
loop_
_entity.id
_entity.type
_entity.pdbx_description
1 polymer ?
#
loop_
_entity_poly.entity_id
_entity_poly.type
_entity_poly.pdbx_seq_one_letter_code
_entity_poly.pdbx_strand_id
1 'polypeptide(L)'
;MNMKNRIKGYIISAILILLFISTAVMGYKKGYLNDVFRKDTQNIISKGSTEKTTVKTEPVYKDEVVLLNKGDSYILEYDSEKITGKSAPTLDFKYNIEYVDSYITRELPSGMSIDYYKQEEKTELDSDNNFTSGYHYVVVEINMTNMLQKTCNLTPQSMRIGNFIDNVYKTVGEPRGIISESMSDKGVIRMEYQQENNIKLCYVAADEYINDNLVVKCEIEDRNKYKGEVPYLVIGSEE
;
A
#
# COMPACT_ATOMS: atom_id res chain seq x y z
N MET A 1 -34.63 39.71 -27.35
CA MET A 1 -33.32 39.51 -26.68
C MET A 1 -32.24 40.18 -27.54
N ASN A 2 -31.61 41.24 -27.01
CA ASN A 2 -30.79 42.19 -27.78
C ASN A 2 -29.54 41.51 -28.39
N MET A 3 -29.23 41.76 -29.67
CA MET A 3 -28.16 41.07 -30.41
C MET A 3 -26.78 41.22 -29.74
N LYS A 4 -26.55 42.36 -29.06
CA LYS A 4 -25.38 42.61 -28.20
C LYS A 4 -25.24 41.64 -27.02
N ASN A 5 -26.34 41.17 -26.43
CA ASN A 5 -26.31 40.25 -25.28
C ASN A 5 -26.06 38.80 -25.72
N ARG A 6 -26.47 38.44 -26.95
CA ARG A 6 -26.13 37.15 -27.56
C ARG A 6 -24.63 37.05 -27.83
N ILE A 7 -24.01 38.08 -28.42
CA ILE A 7 -22.58 38.11 -28.71
C ILE A 7 -21.73 38.04 -27.42
N LYS A 8 -22.12 38.79 -26.37
CA LYS A 8 -21.46 38.70 -25.05
C LYS A 8 -21.55 37.30 -24.43
N GLY A 9 -22.69 36.62 -24.57
CA GLY A 9 -22.86 35.24 -24.10
C GLY A 9 -21.98 34.23 -24.87
N TYR A 10 -21.84 34.39 -26.19
CA TYR A 10 -20.95 33.55 -27.00
C TYR A 10 -19.48 33.74 -26.63
N ILE A 11 -19.05 34.97 -26.32
CA ILE A 11 -17.68 35.26 -25.90
C ILE A 11 -17.38 34.61 -24.54
N ILE A 12 -18.30 34.70 -23.58
CA ILE A 12 -18.14 34.08 -22.26
C ILE A 12 -18.08 32.54 -22.37
N SER A 13 -18.94 31.95 -23.21
CA SER A 13 -18.94 30.51 -23.48
C SER A 13 -17.62 30.04 -24.13
N ALA A 14 -17.11 30.79 -25.11
CA ALA A 14 -15.83 30.47 -25.76
C ALA A 14 -14.64 30.52 -24.80
N ILE A 15 -14.62 31.49 -23.87
CA ILE A 15 -13.58 31.59 -22.84
C ILE A 15 -13.64 30.40 -21.88
N LEU A 16 -14.83 29.98 -21.46
CA LEU A 16 -15.02 28.81 -20.58
C LEU A 16 -14.57 27.51 -21.25
N ILE A 17 -14.87 27.34 -22.54
CA ILE A 17 -14.44 26.17 -23.32
C ILE A 17 -12.90 26.13 -23.42
N LEU A 18 -12.26 27.27 -23.70
CA LEU A 18 -10.80 27.37 -23.73
C LEU A 18 -10.15 27.09 -22.38
N LEU A 19 -10.76 27.56 -21.29
CA LEU A 19 -10.34 27.25 -19.92
C LEU A 19 -10.42 25.75 -19.65
N PHE A 20 -11.54 25.11 -20.00
CA PHE A 20 -11.72 23.66 -19.86
C PHE A 20 -10.70 22.83 -20.66
N ILE A 21 -10.40 23.25 -21.90
CA ILE A 21 -9.38 22.58 -22.71
C ILE A 21 -7.99 22.77 -22.08
N SER A 22 -7.67 23.96 -21.57
CA SER A 22 -6.38 24.22 -20.94
C SER A 22 -6.17 23.43 -19.64
N THR A 23 -7.20 23.29 -18.80
CA THR A 23 -7.13 22.49 -17.57
C THR A 23 -7.05 20.99 -17.89
N ALA A 24 -7.73 20.52 -18.94
CA ALA A 24 -7.59 19.15 -19.43
C ALA A 24 -6.17 18.87 -19.97
N VAL A 25 -5.57 19.80 -20.71
CA VAL A 25 -4.20 19.67 -21.22
C VAL A 25 -3.17 19.69 -20.07
N MET A 26 -3.36 20.54 -19.06
CA MET A 26 -2.49 20.54 -17.86
C MET A 26 -2.67 19.25 -17.03
N GLY A 27 -3.90 18.75 -16.88
CA GLY A 27 -4.22 17.49 -16.23
C GLY A 27 -3.59 16.28 -16.96
N TYR A 28 -3.61 16.29 -18.30
CA TYR A 28 -2.94 15.28 -19.12
C TYR A 28 -1.41 15.34 -18.97
N LYS A 29 -0.82 16.54 -19.01
CA LYS A 29 0.66 16.71 -18.88
C LYS A 29 1.18 16.37 -17.48
N LYS A 30 0.34 16.51 -16.43
CA LYS A 30 0.65 16.13 -15.05
C LYS A 30 0.21 14.70 -14.67
N GLY A 31 -0.36 13.93 -15.61
CA GLY A 31 -0.71 12.51 -15.39
C GLY A 31 -2.06 12.25 -14.69
N TYR A 32 -2.82 13.28 -14.31
CA TYR A 32 -4.08 13.14 -13.57
C TYR A 32 -5.25 12.57 -14.40
N LEU A 33 -5.17 12.61 -15.74
CA LEU A 33 -6.22 12.12 -16.63
C LEU A 33 -5.92 10.73 -17.22
N ASN A 34 -4.80 10.10 -16.85
CA ASN A 34 -4.41 8.80 -17.39
C ASN A 34 -5.30 7.65 -16.87
N ASP A 35 -5.95 7.84 -15.72
CA ASP A 35 -6.86 6.86 -15.11
C ASP A 35 -8.31 6.96 -15.62
N VAL A 36 -8.71 8.11 -16.21
CA VAL A 36 -10.12 8.39 -16.53
C VAL A 36 -10.51 7.95 -17.96
N PHE A 37 -9.55 7.73 -18.88
CA PHE A 37 -9.85 7.48 -20.31
C PHE A 37 -9.18 6.26 -20.94
N ARG A 38 -8.79 5.23 -20.18
CA ARG A 38 -8.19 4.03 -20.78
C ARG A 38 -9.25 3.09 -21.38
N LYS A 39 -9.77 3.45 -22.55
CA LYS A 39 -10.44 2.55 -23.49
C LYS A 39 -9.38 1.89 -24.38
N ASP A 40 -9.31 0.57 -24.31
CA ASP A 40 -8.65 -0.40 -25.18
C ASP A 40 -7.60 0.08 -26.19
N THR A 41 -6.39 -0.45 -26.10
CA THR A 41 -5.60 -0.72 -27.32
C THR A 41 -4.85 -2.04 -27.19
N GLN A 42 -5.17 -2.92 -28.12
CA GLN A 42 -4.64 -4.27 -28.32
C GLN A 42 -3.15 -4.28 -28.67
N ASN A 43 -2.55 -5.44 -28.42
CA ASN A 43 -1.21 -5.92 -28.77
C ASN A 43 -0.53 -5.28 -29.97
N ILE A 44 0.73 -4.87 -29.77
CA ILE A 44 1.75 -4.91 -30.82
C ILE A 44 2.99 -5.61 -30.26
N ILE A 45 3.31 -6.75 -30.87
CA ILE A 45 4.56 -7.48 -30.71
C ILE A 45 5.69 -6.60 -31.26
N SER A 46 6.67 -6.26 -30.43
CA SER A 46 7.93 -5.66 -30.89
C SER A 46 9.10 -6.49 -30.36
N LYS A 47 9.82 -7.11 -31.30
CA LYS A 47 11.11 -7.76 -31.08
C LYS A 47 12.18 -6.67 -30.89
N GLY A 48 12.92 -6.78 -29.79
CA GLY A 48 14.29 -6.28 -29.66
C GLY A 48 14.45 -4.77 -29.48
N SER A 49 14.64 -4.32 -28.24
CA SER A 49 15.77 -3.46 -27.86
C SER A 49 15.72 -3.14 -26.37
N THR A 50 16.89 -2.83 -25.83
CA THR A 50 17.20 -2.32 -24.49
C THR A 50 16.31 -1.13 -24.09
N GLU A 51 15.21 -1.41 -23.41
CA GLU A 51 14.38 -0.43 -22.71
C GLU A 51 14.34 -0.76 -21.22
N LYS A 52 14.46 0.28 -20.38
CA LYS A 52 14.19 0.20 -18.94
C LYS A 52 12.87 -0.54 -18.76
N THR A 53 12.91 -1.68 -18.09
CA THR A 53 11.74 -2.50 -17.77
C THR A 53 10.74 -1.62 -17.01
N THR A 54 9.80 -1.03 -17.74
CA THR A 54 8.64 -0.40 -17.15
C THR A 54 7.79 -1.58 -16.71
N VAL A 55 7.94 -1.97 -15.44
CA VAL A 55 7.16 -3.04 -14.84
C VAL A 55 5.70 -2.64 -14.96
N LYS A 56 5.00 -3.19 -15.95
CA LYS A 56 3.54 -3.20 -15.95
C LYS A 56 3.16 -4.04 -14.73
N THR A 57 2.66 -3.40 -13.68
CA THR A 57 2.14 -4.09 -12.50
C THR A 57 0.91 -4.88 -12.93
N GLU A 58 1.10 -6.18 -13.15
CA GLU A 58 -0.01 -7.10 -13.34
C GLU A 58 -0.93 -7.03 -12.09
N PRO A 59 -2.25 -7.10 -12.27
CA PRO A 59 -3.16 -7.21 -11.13
C PRO A 59 -2.82 -8.45 -10.31
N VAL A 60 -2.92 -8.33 -8.99
CA VAL A 60 -2.72 -9.47 -8.07
C VAL A 60 -4.09 -9.98 -7.64
N TYR A 61 -4.39 -11.23 -7.96
CA TYR A 61 -5.68 -11.84 -7.68
C TYR A 61 -5.68 -12.61 -6.35
N LYS A 62 -6.83 -12.65 -5.66
CA LYS A 62 -7.00 -13.26 -4.33
C LYS A 62 -6.65 -14.76 -4.32
N ASP A 63 -6.92 -15.48 -5.40
CA ASP A 63 -6.63 -16.91 -5.57
C ASP A 63 -5.17 -17.21 -5.94
N GLU A 64 -4.38 -16.19 -6.26
CA GLU A 64 -2.96 -16.31 -6.60
C GLU A 64 -2.02 -16.01 -5.42
N VAL A 65 -2.56 -15.65 -4.25
CA VAL A 65 -1.78 -15.24 -3.07
C VAL A 65 -1.86 -16.23 -1.93
N VAL A 66 -0.89 -16.14 -1.01
CA VAL A 66 -0.93 -16.85 0.26
C VAL A 66 -1.61 -15.96 1.30
N LEU A 67 -2.79 -16.39 1.75
CA LEU A 67 -3.50 -15.77 2.87
C LEU A 67 -3.04 -16.42 4.17
N LEU A 68 -2.73 -15.61 5.18
CA LEU A 68 -2.41 -16.07 6.53
C LEU A 68 -3.49 -15.63 7.51
N ASN A 69 -3.91 -16.54 8.37
CA ASN A 69 -4.76 -16.27 9.53
C ASN A 69 -3.90 -16.13 10.79
N LYS A 70 -4.49 -15.61 11.87
CA LYS A 70 -3.84 -15.53 13.18
C LYS A 70 -3.31 -16.91 13.58
N GLY A 71 -2.05 -16.99 14.00
CA GLY A 71 -1.31 -18.22 14.32
C GLY A 71 -0.57 -18.86 13.15
N ASP A 72 -0.81 -18.45 11.90
CA ASP A 72 -0.07 -18.96 10.75
C ASP A 72 1.34 -18.34 10.66
N SER A 73 2.26 -19.05 10.01
CA SER A 73 3.61 -18.55 9.71
C SER A 73 4.02 -18.76 8.26
N TYR A 74 4.97 -17.95 7.78
CA TYR A 74 5.42 -17.97 6.40
C TYR A 74 6.89 -17.55 6.25
N ILE A 75 7.63 -18.28 5.42
CA ILE A 75 9.00 -17.93 5.04
C ILE A 75 8.98 -17.01 3.82
N LEU A 76 9.24 -15.74 4.06
CA LEU A 76 9.42 -14.72 3.02
C LEU A 76 10.91 -14.65 2.65
N GLU A 77 11.24 -14.92 1.40
CA GLU A 77 12.61 -14.91 0.86
C GLU A 77 12.69 -14.02 -0.37
N TYR A 78 13.80 -13.29 -0.52
CA TYR A 78 14.19 -12.68 -1.78
C TYR A 78 15.65 -13.05 -2.03
N ASP A 79 15.88 -13.74 -3.14
CA ASP A 79 17.21 -14.15 -3.61
C ASP A 79 17.45 -13.51 -4.98
N SER A 80 18.30 -12.49 -5.01
CA SER A 80 18.59 -11.70 -6.20
C SER A 80 19.15 -12.52 -7.36
N GLU A 81 19.94 -13.56 -7.10
CA GLU A 81 20.51 -14.40 -8.15
C GLU A 81 19.44 -15.30 -8.75
N LYS A 82 18.61 -15.95 -7.92
CA LYS A 82 17.48 -16.76 -8.39
C LYS A 82 16.48 -15.93 -9.20
N ILE A 83 16.21 -14.70 -8.76
CA ILE A 83 15.15 -13.86 -9.33
C ILE A 83 15.61 -13.07 -10.55
N THR A 84 16.82 -12.50 -10.51
CA THR A 84 17.31 -11.57 -11.54
C THR A 84 18.40 -12.17 -12.43
N GLY A 85 18.92 -13.35 -12.08
CA GLY A 85 20.10 -13.95 -12.70
C GLY A 85 21.41 -13.21 -12.39
N LYS A 86 21.38 -12.23 -11.48
CA LYS A 86 22.54 -11.44 -11.05
C LYS A 86 22.63 -11.42 -9.54
N SER A 87 23.76 -11.88 -9.01
CA SER A 87 24.03 -11.85 -7.58
C SER A 87 24.13 -10.40 -7.07
N ALA A 88 23.24 -10.05 -6.14
CA ALA A 88 23.27 -8.81 -5.39
C ALA A 88 23.01 -9.10 -3.90
N PRO A 89 23.95 -9.74 -3.19
CA PRO A 89 23.72 -10.28 -1.84
C PRO A 89 23.35 -9.25 -0.79
N THR A 90 23.59 -7.95 -1.04
CA THR A 90 23.17 -6.88 -0.14
C THR A 90 21.66 -6.66 -0.15
N LEU A 91 20.96 -7.17 -1.17
CA LEU A 91 19.51 -7.08 -1.34
C LEU A 91 18.76 -8.31 -0.83
N ASP A 92 19.47 -9.43 -0.66
CA ASP A 92 18.84 -10.69 -0.28
C ASP A 92 18.34 -10.65 1.18
N PHE A 93 17.18 -11.25 1.42
CA PHE A 93 16.64 -11.44 2.76
C PHE A 93 15.91 -12.77 2.87
N LYS A 94 15.76 -13.25 4.11
CA LYS A 94 14.91 -14.39 4.44
C LYS A 94 14.35 -14.17 5.84
N TYR A 95 13.04 -14.01 5.96
CA TYR A 95 12.35 -13.81 7.23
C TYR A 95 11.32 -14.90 7.44
N ASN A 96 11.23 -15.42 8.66
CA ASN A 96 10.01 -16.08 9.10
C ASN A 96 9.06 -15.02 9.65
N ILE A 97 7.83 -15.01 9.17
CA ILE A 97 6.76 -14.11 9.63
C ILE A 97 5.75 -14.98 10.34
N GLU A 98 5.47 -14.70 11.60
CA GLU A 98 4.37 -15.30 12.36
C GLU A 98 3.30 -14.23 12.58
N TYR A 99 2.07 -14.54 12.18
CA TYR A 99 0.94 -13.65 12.38
C TYR A 99 0.37 -13.87 13.78
N VAL A 100 0.61 -12.95 14.70
CA VAL A 100 0.23 -13.10 16.11
C VAL A 100 -1.23 -12.76 16.31
N ASP A 101 -1.63 -11.51 16.03
CA ASP A 101 -2.98 -11.03 16.28
C ASP A 101 -3.31 -9.81 15.42
N SER A 102 -4.60 -9.48 15.33
CA SER A 102 -5.11 -8.26 14.71
C SER A 102 -6.42 -7.84 15.34
N TYR A 103 -6.71 -6.54 15.31
CA TYR A 103 -8.00 -6.02 15.68
C TYR A 103 -8.29 -4.68 15.00
N ILE A 104 -9.56 -4.33 14.95
CA ILE A 104 -10.06 -3.06 14.40
C ILE A 104 -10.71 -2.31 15.56
N THR A 105 -10.34 -1.04 15.72
CA THR A 105 -10.88 -0.19 16.79
C THR A 105 -10.97 1.25 16.32
N ARG A 106 -11.80 2.03 17.01
CA ARG A 106 -11.80 3.49 16.88
C ARG A 106 -11.00 4.17 17.98
N GLU A 107 -10.65 3.45 19.03
CA GLU A 107 -9.82 3.96 20.12
C GLU A 107 -8.34 3.92 19.73
N LEU A 108 -7.61 5.00 20.01
CA LEU A 108 -6.17 5.04 19.75
C LEU A 108 -5.47 3.93 20.55
N PRO A 109 -4.72 3.01 19.90
CA PRO A 109 -4.01 1.96 20.61
C PRO A 109 -3.00 2.55 21.60
N SER A 110 -2.94 1.97 22.81
CA SER A 110 -2.05 2.46 23.86
C SER A 110 -0.58 2.47 23.43
N GLY A 111 0.13 3.54 23.75
CA GLY A 111 1.54 3.73 23.41
C GLY A 111 1.81 4.04 21.93
N MET A 112 0.76 4.18 21.12
CA MET A 112 0.89 4.39 19.69
C MET A 112 0.86 5.87 19.30
N SER A 113 1.83 6.26 18.47
CA SER A 113 1.83 7.55 17.79
C SER A 113 1.44 7.34 16.33
N ILE A 114 0.54 8.18 15.83
CA ILE A 114 -0.05 8.06 14.49
C ILE A 114 0.26 9.31 13.68
N ASP A 115 0.76 9.13 12.45
CA ASP A 115 0.93 10.21 11.49
C ASP A 115 -0.34 10.42 10.64
N TYR A 116 -1.17 11.41 11.01
CA TYR A 116 -2.36 11.79 10.25
C TYR A 116 -2.03 12.80 9.15
N TYR A 117 -1.99 12.36 7.90
CA TYR A 117 -1.68 13.26 6.78
C TYR A 117 -2.92 13.84 6.10
N LYS A 118 -4.12 13.25 6.25
CA LYS A 118 -5.33 13.82 5.63
C LYS A 118 -6.07 14.72 6.60
N GLN A 119 -6.56 15.85 6.09
CA GLN A 119 -7.32 16.80 6.91
C GLN A 119 -8.67 16.22 7.36
N GLU A 120 -9.30 15.44 6.50
CA GLU A 120 -10.54 14.69 6.77
C GLU A 120 -10.40 13.62 7.86
N GLU A 121 -9.23 13.02 8.06
CA GLU A 121 -9.00 12.12 9.21
C GLU A 121 -9.07 12.92 10.51
N LYS A 122 -8.45 14.10 10.53
CA LYS A 122 -8.37 14.97 11.71
C LYS A 122 -9.72 15.56 12.13
N THR A 123 -10.67 15.71 11.21
CA THR A 123 -12.01 16.22 11.55
C THR A 123 -12.86 15.19 12.28
N GLU A 124 -12.50 13.90 12.17
CA GLU A 124 -13.23 12.80 12.80
C GLU A 124 -12.66 12.39 14.17
N LEU A 125 -11.56 13.01 14.61
CA LEU A 125 -10.91 12.70 15.88
C LEU A 125 -11.55 13.47 17.05
N ASP A 126 -11.68 12.79 18.19
CA ASP A 126 -11.94 13.45 19.48
C ASP A 126 -10.65 14.04 20.09
N SER A 127 -10.75 14.58 21.31
CA SER A 127 -9.60 15.17 22.02
C SER A 127 -8.52 14.17 22.42
N ASP A 128 -8.86 12.88 22.51
CA ASP A 128 -7.94 11.81 22.88
C ASP A 128 -7.35 11.13 21.62
N ASN A 129 -7.69 11.66 20.44
CA ASN A 129 -7.38 11.10 19.13
C ASN A 129 -8.02 9.73 18.90
N ASN A 130 -9.20 9.48 19.43
CA ASN A 130 -10.03 8.36 18.97
C ASN A 130 -10.85 8.83 17.76
N PHE A 131 -11.11 7.94 16.81
CA PHE A 131 -12.05 8.22 15.74
C PHE A 131 -13.49 8.17 16.26
N THR A 132 -14.27 9.21 15.99
CA THR A 132 -15.71 9.24 16.32
C THR A 132 -16.56 8.69 15.17
N SER A 133 -16.08 8.80 13.92
CA SER A 133 -16.70 8.27 12.72
C SER A 133 -15.71 8.18 11.55
N GLY A 134 -16.12 7.59 10.43
CA GLY A 134 -15.45 7.68 9.13
C GLY A 134 -14.22 6.80 8.97
N TYR A 135 -13.47 6.56 10.04
CA TYR A 135 -12.21 5.83 10.04
C TYR A 135 -12.09 4.89 11.25
N HIS A 136 -11.19 3.92 11.11
CA HIS A 136 -10.76 3.00 12.15
C HIS A 136 -9.23 2.90 12.17
N TYR A 137 -8.68 2.60 13.35
CA TYR A 137 -7.37 1.99 13.48
C TYR A 137 -7.48 0.50 13.20
N VAL A 138 -6.62 0.01 12.33
CA VAL A 138 -6.42 -1.43 12.10
C VAL A 138 -5.05 -1.77 12.63
N VAL A 139 -5.00 -2.60 13.66
CA VAL A 139 -3.74 -3.00 14.33
C VAL A 139 -3.42 -4.43 13.97
N VAL A 140 -2.16 -4.68 13.66
CA VAL A 140 -1.62 -6.00 13.34
C VAL A 140 -0.35 -6.22 14.14
N GLU A 141 -0.25 -7.37 14.78
CA GLU A 141 0.93 -7.83 15.52
C GLU A 141 1.55 -9.02 14.81
N ILE A 142 2.86 -8.93 14.55
CA ILE A 142 3.64 -10.01 13.94
C ILE A 142 4.93 -10.22 14.74
N ASN A 143 5.40 -11.46 14.75
CA ASN A 143 6.80 -11.75 15.05
C ASN A 143 7.55 -11.96 13.74
N MET A 144 8.71 -11.33 13.62
CA MET A 144 9.62 -11.55 12.51
C MET A 144 10.94 -12.09 13.01
N THR A 145 11.41 -13.17 12.39
CA THR A 145 12.72 -13.76 12.66
C THR A 145 13.60 -13.72 11.43
N ASN A 146 14.82 -13.21 11.55
CA ASN A 146 15.79 -13.25 10.44
C ASN A 146 16.38 -14.65 10.28
N MET A 147 16.12 -15.27 9.14
CA MET A 147 16.54 -16.63 8.81
C MET A 147 17.76 -16.67 7.88
N LEU A 148 18.30 -15.52 7.49
CA LEU A 148 19.49 -15.42 6.66
C LEU A 148 20.74 -15.28 7.55
N GLN A 149 21.81 -16.02 7.25
CA GLN A 149 23.05 -16.05 8.05
C GLN A 149 23.90 -14.76 7.89
N LYS A 150 23.28 -13.60 8.10
CA LYS A 150 23.88 -12.27 8.11
C LYS A 150 22.92 -11.31 8.82
N THR A 151 23.39 -10.13 9.20
CA THR A 151 22.50 -9.07 9.66
C THR A 151 21.68 -8.52 8.49
N CYS A 152 20.37 -8.42 8.66
CA CYS A 152 19.47 -7.77 7.71
C CYS A 152 18.81 -6.54 8.33
N ASN A 153 18.46 -5.58 7.47
CA ASN A 153 17.63 -4.44 7.85
C ASN A 153 16.20 -4.72 7.40
N LEU A 154 15.27 -4.54 8.31
CA LEU A 154 13.84 -4.64 8.07
C LEU A 154 13.23 -3.23 8.12
N THR A 155 12.39 -2.93 7.14
CA THR A 155 11.67 -1.65 7.04
C THR A 155 10.17 -1.95 7.03
N PRO A 156 9.51 -2.05 8.20
CA PRO A 156 8.09 -2.43 8.26
C PRO A 156 7.16 -1.41 7.59
N GLN A 157 7.65 -0.17 7.39
CA GLN A 157 6.93 0.89 6.67
C GLN A 157 6.52 0.47 5.25
N SER A 158 7.14 -0.54 4.64
CA SER A 158 6.76 -1.04 3.31
C SER A 158 5.50 -1.92 3.30
N MET A 159 5.03 -2.42 4.45
CA MET A 159 3.87 -3.31 4.51
C MET A 159 2.58 -2.54 4.24
N ARG A 160 1.72 -3.02 3.34
CA ARG A 160 0.58 -2.26 2.84
C ARG A 160 -0.73 -2.86 3.32
N ILE A 161 -1.65 -2.03 3.80
CA ILE A 161 -3.04 -2.45 4.00
C ILE A 161 -3.82 -2.27 2.70
N GLY A 162 -4.76 -3.18 2.44
CA GLY A 162 -5.59 -3.10 1.25
C GLY A 162 -6.77 -4.06 1.28
N ASN A 163 -7.61 -3.98 0.25
CA ASN A 163 -8.75 -4.89 0.06
C ASN A 163 -8.66 -5.64 -1.26
N PHE A 164 -9.22 -6.83 -1.29
CA PHE A 164 -9.59 -7.46 -2.55
C PHE A 164 -10.94 -6.94 -3.03
N ILE A 165 -10.94 -6.19 -4.14
CA ILE A 165 -12.14 -5.67 -4.81
C ILE A 165 -12.23 -6.37 -6.15
N ASP A 166 -13.36 -7.04 -6.43
CA ASP A 166 -13.52 -7.92 -7.60
C ASP A 166 -12.36 -8.94 -7.72
N ASN A 167 -11.96 -9.51 -6.58
CA ASN A 167 -10.80 -10.40 -6.40
C ASN A 167 -9.43 -9.79 -6.71
N VAL A 168 -9.32 -8.49 -6.99
CA VAL A 168 -8.05 -7.82 -7.26
C VAL A 168 -7.61 -7.03 -6.03
N TYR A 169 -6.36 -7.24 -5.59
CA TYR A 169 -5.79 -6.47 -4.49
C TYR A 169 -5.66 -4.98 -4.85
N LYS A 170 -6.14 -4.12 -3.96
CA LYS A 170 -6.02 -2.67 -4.01
C LYS A 170 -5.42 -2.17 -2.71
N THR A 171 -4.27 -1.50 -2.81
CA THR A 171 -3.66 -0.81 -1.66
C THR A 171 -4.56 0.34 -1.21
N VAL A 172 -4.86 0.36 0.09
CA VAL A 172 -5.57 1.44 0.78
C VAL A 172 -4.58 2.36 1.47
N GLY A 173 -3.51 1.81 2.06
CA GLY A 173 -2.56 2.61 2.80
C GLY A 173 -1.28 1.89 3.22
N GLU A 174 -0.47 2.64 3.95
CA GLU A 174 0.77 2.22 4.60
C GLU A 174 0.60 2.34 6.14
N PRO A 175 1.51 1.78 6.94
CA PRO A 175 1.44 1.90 8.38
C PRO A 175 1.61 3.37 8.77
N ARG A 176 0.80 3.78 9.74
CA ARG A 176 0.71 5.13 10.32
C ARG A 176 1.37 5.21 11.69
N GLY A 177 1.43 4.08 12.39
CA GLY A 177 2.14 3.90 13.64
C GLY A 177 2.84 2.54 13.64
N ILE A 178 4.05 2.50 14.20
CA ILE A 178 4.83 1.27 14.33
C ILE A 178 5.45 1.24 15.72
N ILE A 179 5.28 0.13 16.43
CA ILE A 179 5.92 -0.12 17.73
C ILE A 179 6.77 -1.39 17.60
N SER A 180 8.04 -1.27 17.95
CA SER A 180 8.96 -2.38 18.16
C SER A 180 10.12 -1.92 19.04
N GLU A 181 10.56 -2.74 19.99
CA GLU A 181 11.65 -2.39 20.91
C GLU A 181 12.98 -2.15 20.19
N SER A 182 13.19 -2.83 19.06
CA SER A 182 14.41 -2.73 18.25
C SER A 182 14.32 -1.68 17.13
N MET A 183 13.27 -0.85 17.14
CA MET A 183 13.09 0.19 16.12
C MET A 183 14.09 1.34 16.33
N SER A 184 14.83 1.67 15.29
CA SER A 184 15.66 2.89 15.29
C SER A 184 14.84 4.15 14.97
N ASP A 185 15.39 5.32 15.28
CA ASP A 185 14.81 6.63 14.92
C ASP A 185 14.55 6.82 13.41
N LYS A 186 15.17 5.98 12.57
CA LYS A 186 15.00 5.99 11.11
C LYS A 186 13.91 5.02 10.62
N GLY A 187 13.17 4.37 11.51
CA GLY A 187 12.13 3.41 11.14
C GLY A 187 12.68 2.09 10.60
N VAL A 188 13.93 1.75 10.94
CA VAL A 188 14.59 0.49 10.54
C VAL A 188 14.84 -0.38 11.75
N ILE A 189 14.57 -1.68 11.62
CA ILE A 189 14.92 -2.71 12.61
C ILE A 189 16.11 -3.49 12.07
N ARG A 190 17.24 -3.46 12.78
CA ARG A 190 18.44 -4.25 12.42
C ARG A 190 18.38 -5.60 13.13
N MET A 191 18.36 -6.68 12.36
CA MET A 191 18.15 -8.04 12.87
C MET A 191 19.34 -8.94 12.57
N GLU A 192 19.95 -9.52 13.61
CA GLU A 192 20.98 -10.55 13.48
C GLU A 192 20.37 -11.91 13.10
N TYR A 193 21.21 -12.87 12.67
CA TYR A 193 20.72 -14.20 12.32
C TYR A 193 20.02 -14.85 13.53
N GLN A 194 18.83 -15.40 13.30
CA GLN A 194 17.91 -15.96 14.31
C GLN A 194 17.39 -14.97 15.35
N GLN A 195 17.65 -13.67 15.20
CA GLN A 195 17.00 -12.68 16.05
C GLN A 195 15.52 -12.56 15.67
N GLU A 196 14.67 -12.65 16.68
CA GLU A 196 13.24 -12.37 16.59
C GLU A 196 12.92 -10.95 17.07
N ASN A 197 11.94 -10.31 16.45
CA ASN A 197 11.37 -9.06 16.92
C ASN A 197 9.84 -9.10 16.79
N ASN A 198 9.17 -8.67 17.86
CA ASN A 198 7.75 -8.35 17.83
C ASN A 198 7.55 -6.95 17.24
N ILE A 199 6.58 -6.82 16.34
CA ILE A 199 6.28 -5.60 15.61
C ILE A 199 4.77 -5.41 15.60
N LYS A 200 4.31 -4.26 16.11
CA LYS A 200 2.93 -3.82 15.98
C LYS A 200 2.84 -2.73 14.93
N LEU A 201 1.99 -2.95 13.94
CA LEU A 201 1.69 -2.03 12.85
C LEU A 201 0.28 -1.51 13.05
N CYS A 202 0.08 -0.22 12.82
CA CYS A 202 -1.24 0.37 12.84
C CYS A 202 -1.47 1.19 11.59
N TYR A 203 -2.66 1.02 11.04
CA TYR A 203 -3.13 1.66 9.84
C TYR A 203 -4.37 2.49 10.16
N VAL A 204 -4.60 3.52 9.36
CA VAL A 204 -5.87 4.25 9.33
C VAL A 204 -6.61 3.82 8.08
N ALA A 205 -7.80 3.25 8.25
CA ALA A 205 -8.65 2.78 7.16
C ALA A 205 -10.04 3.41 7.27
N ALA A 206 -10.57 3.88 6.15
CA ALA A 206 -11.92 4.43 6.09
C ALA A 206 -12.97 3.32 6.26
N ASP A 207 -14.15 3.67 6.78
CA ASP A 207 -15.27 2.75 7.04
C ASP A 207 -15.60 1.87 5.81
N GLU A 208 -15.51 2.42 4.60
CA GLU A 208 -15.78 1.69 3.34
C GLU A 208 -14.83 0.50 3.07
N TYR A 209 -13.64 0.51 3.66
CA TYR A 209 -12.64 -0.55 3.51
C TYR A 209 -12.73 -1.62 4.62
N ILE A 210 -13.51 -1.38 5.68
CA ILE A 210 -13.67 -2.33 6.78
C ILE A 210 -14.65 -3.43 6.38
N ASN A 211 -14.13 -4.55 5.89
CA ASN A 211 -14.88 -5.74 5.51
C ASN A 211 -13.97 -6.97 5.48
N ASP A 212 -14.55 -8.14 5.19
CA ASP A 212 -13.85 -9.44 5.22
C ASP A 212 -12.80 -9.63 4.11
N ASN A 213 -12.65 -8.66 3.21
CA ASN A 213 -11.59 -8.65 2.20
C ASN A 213 -10.40 -7.78 2.59
N LEU A 214 -10.40 -7.18 3.78
CA LEU A 214 -9.31 -6.35 4.29
C LEU A 214 -8.12 -7.24 4.71
N VAL A 215 -6.94 -6.89 4.20
CA VAL A 215 -5.70 -7.64 4.42
C VAL A 215 -4.51 -6.69 4.56
N VAL A 216 -3.44 -7.18 5.19
CA VAL A 216 -2.11 -6.55 5.15
C VAL A 216 -1.16 -7.38 4.31
N LYS A 217 -0.67 -6.80 3.22
CA LYS A 217 0.40 -7.34 2.38
C LYS A 217 1.74 -7.13 3.09
N CYS A 218 2.42 -8.23 3.43
CA CYS A 218 3.75 -8.22 4.06
C CYS A 218 4.87 -7.90 3.06
N GLU A 219 4.79 -6.74 2.42
CA GLU A 219 5.82 -6.22 1.54
C GLU A 219 6.96 -5.59 2.35
N ILE A 220 8.20 -6.04 2.10
CA ILE A 220 9.40 -5.55 2.81
C ILE A 220 10.10 -4.48 1.97
N GLU A 221 10.15 -4.67 0.66
CA GLU A 221 10.69 -3.70 -0.30
C GLU A 221 9.96 -3.81 -1.65
N ASP A 222 10.00 -2.75 -2.46
CA ASP A 222 9.42 -2.66 -3.83
C ASP A 222 9.95 -3.71 -4.84
N ARG A 223 10.76 -4.65 -4.36
CA ARG A 223 11.50 -5.66 -5.12
C ARG A 223 10.79 -7.02 -5.17
N ASN A 224 9.66 -7.17 -4.47
CA ASN A 224 8.80 -8.37 -4.43
C ASN A 224 7.99 -8.61 -5.73
N LYS A 225 8.57 -8.32 -6.90
CA LYS A 225 7.88 -8.25 -8.20
C LYS A 225 7.78 -9.58 -8.97
N TYR A 226 8.20 -10.70 -8.37
CA TYR A 226 8.11 -12.02 -8.99
C TYR A 226 6.99 -12.86 -8.38
N LYS A 227 6.35 -13.69 -9.23
CA LYS A 227 5.12 -14.44 -8.92
C LYS A 227 5.30 -15.38 -7.72
N GLY A 228 4.46 -15.15 -6.71
CA GLY A 228 4.51 -15.78 -5.39
C GLY A 228 5.67 -15.23 -4.57
N GLU A 229 5.44 -14.76 -3.34
CA GLU A 229 6.42 -14.85 -2.23
C GLU A 229 6.07 -13.96 -1.02
N VAL A 230 5.11 -13.03 -1.08
CA VAL A 230 4.67 -12.31 0.14
C VAL A 230 3.33 -12.84 0.66
N PRO A 231 3.20 -13.04 1.99
CA PRO A 231 1.92 -13.38 2.59
C PRO A 231 1.01 -12.15 2.74
N TYR A 232 -0.29 -12.41 2.78
CA TYR A 232 -1.35 -11.44 3.03
C TYR A 232 -2.07 -11.83 4.32
N LEU A 233 -1.95 -11.00 5.35
CA LEU A 233 -2.53 -11.22 6.67
C LEU A 233 -4.01 -10.87 6.62
N VAL A 234 -4.88 -11.84 6.87
CA VAL A 234 -6.34 -11.63 6.92
C VAL A 234 -6.69 -10.91 8.21
N ILE A 235 -7.27 -9.71 8.12
CA ILE A 235 -7.53 -8.90 9.32
C ILE A 235 -8.70 -9.43 10.13
N GLY A 236 -9.68 -10.06 9.46
CA GLY A 236 -10.79 -10.78 10.08
C GLY A 236 -11.67 -9.92 10.98
N SER A 237 -12.94 -9.74 10.60
CA SER A 237 -13.98 -9.41 11.58
C SER A 237 -14.11 -10.62 12.51
N GLU A 238 -13.91 -10.44 13.82
CA GLU A 238 -14.34 -11.47 14.77
C GLU A 238 -15.87 -11.56 14.68
N GLU A 239 -16.39 -12.78 14.44
CA GLU A 239 -17.80 -13.11 14.71
C GLU A 239 -18.11 -13.02 16.21
#